data_AF-A0A929UCF6-F1
#
_entry.id   AF-A0A929UCF6-F1
#
_cell.length_a   1.000
_cell.length_b   1.000
_cell.length_c   1.000
_cell.angle_alpha   90.00
_cell.angle_beta   90.00
_cell.angle_gamma   90.00
#
_symmetry.space_group_name_H-M   'P 1'
#
loop_
_entity.id
_entity.type
_entity.pdbx_description
1 polymer ?
#
loop_
_entity_poly.entity_id
_entity_poly.type
_entity_poly.pdbx_seq_one_letter_code
_entity_poly.pdbx_strand_id
1 'polypeptide(L)' 'MEFTHLLPEEIEKTSFAIIEGELVERGIRVEEDKKPVLYRVIHTTADFEYA' A
#
# COMPACT_ATOMS: atom_id res chain seq x y z
N MET A 1 -18.74 9.43 -16.16
CA MET A 1 -17.82 8.69 -15.27
C MET A 1 -18.04 7.24 -15.55
N GLU A 2 -17.02 6.55 -16.09
CA GLU A 2 -17.01 5.10 -16.06
C GLU A 2 -16.67 4.66 -14.63
N PHE A 3 -17.51 3.81 -14.04
CA PHE A 3 -17.21 3.17 -12.77
C PHE A 3 -16.72 1.77 -13.07
N THR A 4 -15.43 1.53 -12.85
CA THR A 4 -14.89 0.17 -12.88
C THR A 4 -15.39 -0.56 -11.65
N HIS A 5 -16.22 -1.58 -11.83
CA HIS A 5 -16.65 -2.48 -10.75
C HIS A 5 -15.51 -3.44 -10.41
N LEU A 6 -14.54 -2.96 -9.64
CA LEU A 6 -13.52 -3.80 -9.02
C LEU A 6 -14.08 -4.38 -7.73
N LEU A 7 -13.73 -5.64 -7.46
CA LEU A 7 -14.05 -6.24 -6.17
C LEU A 7 -13.26 -5.53 -5.06
N PRO A 8 -13.81 -5.40 -3.84
CA PRO A 8 -13.10 -4.76 -2.73
C PRO A 8 -11.69 -5.33 -2.48
N GLU A 9 -11.53 -6.64 -2.64
CA GLU A 9 -10.23 -7.32 -2.51
C GLU A 9 -9.24 -6.88 -3.61
N GLU A 10 -9.71 -6.64 -4.83
CA GLU A 10 -8.86 -6.16 -5.92
C GLU A 10 -8.38 -4.73 -5.64
N ILE A 11 -9.25 -3.88 -5.11
CA ILE A 11 -8.91 -2.51 -4.70
C ILE A 11 -7.85 -2.52 -3.59
N GLU A 12 -7.97 -3.41 -2.61
CA GLU A 12 -6.97 -3.57 -1.54
C GLU A 12 -5.61 -4.01 -2.11
N LYS A 13 -5.61 -5.03 -2.98
CA LYS A 13 -4.39 -5.50 -3.65
C LYS A 13 -3.72 -4.40 -4.46
N THR A 14 -4.49 -3.62 -5.22
CA THR A 14 -3.97 -2.45 -5.94
C THR A 14 -3.41 -1.41 -4.98
N SER A 15 -4.06 -1.16 -3.85
CA SER A 15 -3.58 -0.20 -2.85
C SER A 15 -2.24 -0.63 -2.26
N PHE A 16 -2.06 -1.90 -1.90
CA PHE A 16 -0.77 -2.41 -1.42
C PHE A 16 0.33 -2.35 -2.48
N ALA A 17 0.00 -2.61 -3.75
CA ALA A 17 0.97 -2.47 -4.84
C ALA A 17 1.43 -1.02 -5.03
N ILE A 18 0.52 -0.04 -4.88
CA ILE A 18 0.85 1.39 -4.92
C ILE A 18 1.75 1.77 -3.73
N ILE A 19 1.40 1.31 -2.52
CA ILE A 19 2.21 1.57 -1.32
C ILE A 19 3.64 1.03 -1.50
N GLU A 20 3.78 -0.20 -1.98
CA GLU A 20 5.10 -0.79 -2.23
C GLU A 20 5.90 -0.02 -3.28
N GLY A 21 5.25 0.41 -4.38
CA GLY A 21 5.89 1.24 -5.40
C GLY A 21 6.41 2.57 -4.86
N GLU A 22 5.58 3.30 -4.11
CA GLU A 22 5.95 4.60 -3.52
C GLU A 22 7.10 4.46 -2.52
N LEU A 23 7.11 3.40 -1.70
CA LEU A 23 8.21 3.13 -0.77
C LEU A 23 9.53 2.88 -1.50
N VAL A 24 9.48 2.14 -2.60
CA VAL A 24 10.65 1.91 -3.47
C VAL A 24 11.13 3.21 -4.11
N GLU A 25 10.22 4.05 -4.61
CA GLU A 25 10.56 5.36 -5.19
C GLU A 25 11.19 6.31 -4.16
N ARG A 26 10.78 6.21 -2.89
CA ARG A 26 11.38 6.94 -1.75
C ARG A 26 12.70 6.33 -1.26
N GLY A 27 13.10 5.17 -1.78
CA GLY A 27 14.30 4.45 -1.34
C GLY A 27 14.18 3.83 0.05
N ILE A 28 12.95 3.67 0.55
CA ILE A 28 12.66 3.08 1.86
C ILE A 28 12.61 1.56 1.71
N ARG A 29 13.50 0.86 2.44
CA ARG A 29 13.55 -0.60 2.44
C ARG A 29 12.91 -1.15 3.71
N VAL A 30 11.79 -1.83 3.54
CA VAL A 30 11.05 -2.48 4.64
C VAL A 30 11.45 -3.95 4.73
N GLU A 31 11.73 -4.44 5.94
CA GLU A 31 11.98 -5.85 6.21
C GLU A 31 10.72 -6.69 5.93
N GLU A 32 10.87 -7.90 5.35
CA GLU A 32 9.74 -8.71 4.89
C GLU A 32 8.78 -9.11 6.01
N ASP A 33 9.28 -9.30 7.22
CA ASP A 33 8.49 -9.60 8.42
C ASP A 33 7.63 -8.40 8.87
N LYS A 34 8.07 -7.18 8.59
CA LYS A 34 7.38 -5.92 8.96
C LYS A 34 6.41 -5.42 7.89
N LYS A 35 6.60 -5.82 6.62
CA LYS A 35 5.74 -5.42 5.49
C LYS A 35 4.24 -5.55 5.77
N PRO A 36 3.70 -6.67 6.31
CA PRO A 36 2.26 -6.83 6.50
C PRO A 36 1.67 -5.82 7.48
N VAL A 37 2.42 -5.48 8.54
CA VAL A 37 1.98 -4.52 9.55
C VAL A 37 2.08 -3.11 9.00
N LEU A 38 3.23 -2.77 8.43
CA LEU A 38 3.50 -1.43 7.92
C LEU A 38 2.54 -1.05 6.79
N TYR A 39 2.31 -1.97 5.83
CA TYR A 39 1.41 -1.69 4.71
C TYR A 39 -0.04 -1.50 5.16
N ARG A 40 -0.47 -2.20 6.22
CA ARG A 40 -1.80 -2.00 6.81
C ARG A 40 -1.94 -0.66 7.54
N VAL A 41 -0.88 -0.22 8.23
CA VAL A 41 -0.84 1.11 8.85
C VAL A 41 -0.99 2.16 7.76
N ILE A 42 -0.14 2.14 6.74
CA ILE A 42 -0.17 3.10 5.62
C ILE A 42 -1.50 3.02 4.87
N HIS A 43 -2.07 1.83 4.65
CA HIS A 43 -3.37 1.68 4.00
C HIS A 43 -4.51 2.33 4.79
N THR A 44 -4.46 2.26 6.12
CA THR A 44 -5.48 2.84 7.00
C THR A 44 -5.30 4.36 7.18
N THR A 45 -4.06 4.83 7.26
CA THR A 45 -3.72 6.23 7.56
C THR A 45 -3.45 7.08 6.32
N ALA A 46 -3.18 6.44 5.17
CA ALA A 46 -2.61 7.06 3.97
C ALA A 46 -1.29 7.83 4.22
N ASP A 47 -0.58 7.48 5.30
CA ASP A 47 0.61 8.19 5.75
C ASP A 47 1.86 7.32 5.60
N PHE A 48 2.76 7.77 4.72
CA PHE A 48 4.02 7.09 4.41
C PHE A 48 5.16 7.42 5.38
N GLU A 49 4.98 8.35 6.34
CA GLU A 49 6.00 8.67 7.34
C GLU A 49 6.24 7.54 8.36
N TYR A 50 5.36 6.53 8.40
CA TYR A 50 5.54 5.35 9.25
C TYR A 50 6.62 4.37 8.75
N ALA A 51 7.13 4.56 7.54
CA ALA A 51 7.97 3.60 6.80
C ALA A 51 9.47 3.87 6.87
#